data_AF-A0A562CI88-F1
#
_entry.id   AF-A0A562CI88-F1
#
_cell.length_a   1.000
_cell.length_b   1.000
_cell.length_c   1.000
_cell.angle_alpha   90.00
_cell.angle_beta   90.00
_cell.angle_gamma   90.00
#
_symmetry.space_group_name_H-M   'P 1'
#
loop_
_entity.id
_entity.type
_entity.pdbx_description
1 polymer ?
#
loop_
_entity_poly.entity_id
_entity_poly.type
_entity_poly.pdbx_seq_one_letter_code
_entity_poly.pdbx_strand_id
1 'polypeptide(L)'
;MGLNTALVALTGVGIEDLARLGVVPTGRATTGDEAMGEERPHAAVVGGRLVLTCADPRLLDVADVAAVELGAPLAGAAIGSTADVFVLRFRDGARARERVLYGGETVSSDGEPWPVEAALDTEDFPEDGVLAVLHDAAGIRLDDAWAELELQELDWVLPGEEDGPAEDPPDVVPVGGGGTDDVVRPDEGSRFVPIGPVASSSRVVAVALAVGLAVEVLLALLVATTDLTFGPPVPHALFLAIAGFTLVAGRLNPGALVVTALEALVLLATVLVALARGEAPAVVLLAVGAYLVVLAGLVVRHLRRVLALQRALGAPLG
;
A
#
# COMPACT_ATOMS: atom_id res chain seq x y z
N MET A 1 2.91 12.34 -2.37
CA MET A 1 3.09 11.10 -1.59
C MET A 1 3.26 9.98 -2.60
N GLY A 2 4.30 9.15 -2.49
CA GLY A 2 4.48 8.02 -3.40
C GLY A 2 3.37 7.00 -3.22
N LEU A 3 2.75 6.55 -4.32
CA LEU A 3 1.76 5.47 -4.28
C LEU A 3 2.49 4.13 -4.27
N ASN A 4 1.81 3.10 -3.76
CA ASN A 4 2.33 1.74 -3.87
C ASN A 4 1.82 1.21 -5.21
N THR A 5 2.72 1.05 -6.17
CA THR A 5 2.34 0.74 -7.55
C THR A 5 2.82 -0.66 -7.90
N ALA A 6 2.02 -1.40 -8.65
CA ALA A 6 2.42 -2.66 -9.26
C ALA A 6 2.65 -2.48 -10.76
N LEU A 7 3.63 -3.19 -11.27
CA LEU A 7 3.99 -3.29 -12.68
C LEU A 7 4.17 -4.77 -13.00
N VAL A 8 3.46 -5.27 -14.01
CA VAL A 8 3.53 -6.68 -14.41
C VAL A 8 3.62 -6.78 -15.91
N ALA A 9 4.35 -7.76 -16.42
CA ALA A 9 4.31 -8.16 -17.81
C ALA A 9 4.04 -9.65 -17.94
N LEU A 10 3.07 -10.00 -18.79
CA LEU A 10 2.80 -11.36 -19.24
C LEU A 10 3.30 -11.51 -20.69
N THR A 11 4.16 -12.50 -20.92
CA THR A 11 4.76 -12.72 -22.24
C THR A 11 3.89 -13.62 -23.10
N GLY A 12 3.68 -13.25 -24.37
CA GLY A 12 2.90 -14.05 -25.31
C GLY A 12 1.38 -13.98 -25.10
N VAL A 13 0.93 -12.97 -24.35
CA VAL A 13 -0.47 -12.68 -24.03
C VAL A 13 -0.82 -11.31 -24.62
N GLY A 14 -1.98 -11.21 -25.26
CA GLY A 14 -2.60 -9.96 -25.70
C GLY A 14 -3.68 -9.47 -24.73
N ILE A 15 -4.19 -8.26 -24.95
CA ILE A 15 -5.32 -7.73 -24.16
C ILE A 15 -6.57 -8.60 -24.38
N GLU A 16 -6.77 -9.10 -25.58
CA GLU A 16 -7.88 -9.97 -25.97
C GLU A 16 -7.90 -11.30 -25.22
N ASP A 17 -6.74 -11.81 -24.79
CA ASP A 17 -6.65 -13.07 -24.04
C ASP A 17 -7.24 -12.93 -22.62
N LEU A 18 -7.25 -11.70 -22.07
CA LEU A 18 -7.85 -11.41 -20.77
C LEU A 18 -9.36 -11.68 -20.75
N ALA A 19 -10.04 -11.65 -21.91
CA ALA A 19 -11.46 -11.98 -22.00
C ALA A 19 -11.75 -13.44 -21.56
N ARG A 20 -10.75 -14.34 -21.65
CA ARG A 20 -10.87 -15.72 -21.14
C ARG A 20 -10.97 -15.78 -19.62
N LEU A 21 -10.51 -14.73 -18.94
CA LEU A 21 -10.57 -14.54 -17.50
C LEU A 21 -11.77 -13.68 -17.07
N GLY A 22 -12.66 -13.32 -18.02
CA GLY A 22 -13.76 -12.41 -17.78
C GLY A 22 -13.36 -10.93 -17.64
N VAL A 23 -12.10 -10.61 -17.93
CA VAL A 23 -11.56 -9.25 -17.83
C VAL A 23 -11.65 -8.57 -19.19
N VAL A 24 -12.23 -7.37 -19.22
CA VAL A 24 -12.45 -6.61 -20.46
C VAL A 24 -12.01 -5.15 -20.32
N PRO A 25 -11.54 -4.50 -21.39
CA PRO A 25 -11.30 -3.06 -21.37
C PRO A 25 -12.61 -2.28 -21.14
N THR A 26 -12.55 -1.21 -20.34
CA THR A 26 -13.71 -0.34 -20.08
C THR A 26 -13.97 0.65 -21.24
N GLY A 27 -12.99 0.79 -22.13
CA GLY A 27 -12.98 1.79 -23.20
C GLY A 27 -12.37 3.14 -22.79
N ARG A 28 -12.01 3.31 -21.51
CA ARG A 28 -11.19 4.44 -21.05
C ARG A 28 -9.71 4.14 -21.29
N ALA A 29 -8.98 5.13 -21.75
CA ALA A 29 -7.52 5.08 -21.87
C ALA A 29 -6.87 6.23 -21.11
N THR A 30 -5.65 6.00 -20.65
CA THR A 30 -4.82 6.97 -19.95
C THR A 30 -3.34 6.72 -20.25
N THR A 31 -2.47 7.56 -19.72
CA THR A 31 -1.01 7.47 -19.88
C THR A 31 -0.39 6.55 -18.83
N GLY A 32 0.83 6.07 -19.08
CA GLY A 32 1.59 5.22 -18.12
C GLY A 32 1.71 5.83 -16.74
N ASP A 33 2.06 7.12 -16.66
CA ASP A 33 2.24 7.82 -15.39
C ASP A 33 0.93 7.96 -14.61
N GLU A 34 -0.17 8.26 -15.31
CA GLU A 34 -1.48 8.41 -14.69
C GLU A 34 -2.05 7.04 -14.26
N ALA A 35 -1.89 5.98 -15.07
CA ALA A 35 -2.29 4.62 -14.73
C ALA A 35 -1.59 4.10 -13.46
N MET A 36 -0.30 4.40 -13.28
CA MET A 36 0.45 4.05 -12.06
C MET A 36 -0.11 4.71 -10.80
N GLY A 37 -0.89 5.79 -10.95
CA GLY A 37 -1.54 6.53 -9.88
C GLY A 37 -3.00 6.15 -9.62
N GLU A 38 -3.60 5.32 -10.46
CA GLU A 38 -5.01 4.94 -10.38
C GLU A 38 -5.18 3.55 -9.76
N GLU A 39 -6.22 3.33 -8.97
CA GLU A 39 -6.40 2.06 -8.23
C GLU A 39 -6.87 0.90 -9.13
N ARG A 40 -7.53 1.22 -10.26
CA ARG A 40 -7.98 0.23 -11.24
C ARG A 40 -6.81 -0.26 -12.11
N PRO A 41 -6.77 -1.54 -12.51
CA PRO A 41 -5.76 -2.04 -13.44
C PRO A 41 -5.86 -1.44 -14.84
N HIS A 42 -4.71 -1.16 -15.45
CA HIS A 42 -4.59 -0.76 -16.85
C HIS A 42 -3.65 -1.66 -17.62
N ALA A 43 -3.84 -1.76 -18.92
CA ALA A 43 -3.06 -2.63 -19.78
C ALA A 43 -2.66 -2.02 -21.13
N ALA A 44 -1.49 -2.41 -21.61
CA ALA A 44 -1.04 -2.17 -22.98
C ALA A 44 -0.23 -3.35 -23.50
N VAL A 45 -0.17 -3.51 -24.83
CA VAL A 45 0.72 -4.51 -25.44
C VAL A 45 2.00 -3.82 -25.92
N VAL A 46 3.13 -4.18 -25.33
CA VAL A 46 4.45 -3.62 -25.65
C VAL A 46 5.41 -4.74 -26.02
N GLY A 47 5.92 -4.72 -27.26
CA GLY A 47 6.91 -5.71 -27.70
C GLY A 47 6.45 -7.17 -27.57
N GLY A 48 5.17 -7.45 -27.78
CA GLY A 48 4.58 -8.80 -27.66
C GLY A 48 4.32 -9.26 -26.22
N ARG A 49 4.31 -8.32 -25.27
CA ARG A 49 3.99 -8.57 -23.87
C ARG A 49 2.80 -7.72 -23.45
N LEU A 50 1.89 -8.30 -22.70
CA LEU A 50 0.84 -7.57 -22.03
C LEU A 50 1.44 -6.95 -20.76
N VAL A 51 1.55 -5.64 -20.72
CA VAL A 51 1.99 -4.88 -19.55
C VAL A 51 0.76 -4.42 -18.78
N LEU A 52 0.78 -4.59 -17.46
CA LEU A 52 -0.28 -4.24 -16.52
C LEU A 52 0.28 -3.30 -15.44
N THR A 53 -0.51 -2.31 -15.01
CA THR A 53 -0.14 -1.45 -13.88
C THR A 53 -1.37 -0.91 -13.14
N CYS A 54 -1.20 -0.62 -11.84
CA CYS A 54 -2.08 0.25 -11.05
C CYS A 54 -1.42 0.62 -9.72
N ALA A 55 -2.01 1.58 -9.00
CA ALA A 55 -1.66 2.00 -7.64
C ALA A 55 -2.09 1.00 -6.55
N ASP A 56 -2.02 -0.31 -6.84
CA ASP A 56 -2.32 -1.37 -5.89
C ASP A 56 -1.38 -2.60 -6.05
N PRO A 57 -0.63 -3.00 -5.01
CA PRO A 57 0.25 -4.16 -5.05
C PRO A 57 -0.49 -5.50 -5.28
N ARG A 58 -1.80 -5.57 -5.00
CA ARG A 58 -2.64 -6.77 -5.23
C ARG A 58 -2.70 -7.18 -6.70
N LEU A 59 -2.35 -6.28 -7.63
CA LEU A 59 -2.23 -6.61 -9.05
C LEU A 59 -1.24 -7.77 -9.28
N LEU A 60 -0.17 -7.87 -8.49
CA LEU A 60 0.77 -8.99 -8.61
C LEU A 60 0.13 -10.35 -8.33
N ASP A 61 -0.86 -10.40 -7.44
CA ASP A 61 -1.52 -11.65 -7.06
C ASP A 61 -2.49 -12.10 -8.16
N VAL A 62 -3.32 -11.20 -8.66
CA VAL A 62 -4.25 -11.53 -9.77
C VAL A 62 -3.51 -11.81 -11.07
N ALA A 63 -2.40 -11.12 -11.33
CA ALA A 63 -1.61 -11.36 -12.52
C ALA A 63 -0.86 -12.70 -12.45
N ASP A 64 -0.46 -13.17 -11.26
CA ASP A 64 0.10 -14.51 -11.07
C ASP A 64 -0.91 -15.60 -11.38
N VAL A 65 -2.16 -15.44 -10.91
CA VAL A 65 -3.26 -16.34 -11.26
C VAL A 65 -3.52 -16.31 -12.77
N ALA A 66 -3.61 -15.13 -13.37
CA ALA A 66 -3.77 -14.97 -14.82
C ALA A 66 -2.63 -15.62 -15.60
N ALA A 67 -1.38 -15.49 -15.15
CA ALA A 67 -0.22 -16.12 -15.75
C ALA A 67 -0.34 -17.65 -15.75
N VAL A 68 -0.80 -18.23 -14.63
CA VAL A 68 -1.04 -19.67 -14.52
C VAL A 68 -2.16 -20.12 -15.47
N GLU A 69 -3.29 -19.43 -15.47
CA GLU A 69 -4.47 -19.80 -16.27
C GLU A 69 -4.22 -19.65 -17.78
N LEU A 70 -3.47 -18.63 -18.17
CA LEU A 70 -3.09 -18.38 -19.56
C LEU A 70 -1.84 -19.16 -19.99
N GLY A 71 -1.14 -19.80 -19.04
CA GLY A 71 0.11 -20.52 -19.30
C GLY A 71 1.23 -19.59 -19.77
N ALA A 72 1.26 -18.36 -19.26
CA ALA A 72 2.15 -17.31 -19.70
C ALA A 72 3.29 -17.05 -18.70
N PRO A 73 4.51 -16.75 -19.18
CA PRO A 73 5.57 -16.26 -18.30
C PRO A 73 5.22 -14.89 -17.73
N LEU A 74 5.44 -14.71 -16.44
CA LEU A 74 5.23 -13.47 -15.68
C LEU A 74 6.56 -12.92 -15.17
N ALA A 75 6.71 -11.61 -15.29
CA ALA A 75 7.66 -10.81 -14.52
C ALA A 75 6.91 -9.60 -13.97
N GLY A 76 7.01 -9.36 -12.66
CA GLY A 76 6.32 -8.24 -12.04
C GLY A 76 7.05 -7.72 -10.81
N ALA A 77 6.80 -6.46 -10.49
CA ALA A 77 7.21 -5.87 -9.24
C ALA A 77 6.10 -5.02 -8.62
N ALA A 78 6.13 -4.92 -7.29
CA ALA A 78 5.40 -3.91 -6.55
C ALA A 78 6.40 -2.99 -5.87
N ILE A 79 6.21 -1.69 -6.07
CA ILE A 79 7.09 -0.63 -5.60
C ILE A 79 6.31 0.15 -4.55
N GLY A 80 6.67 -0.06 -3.29
CA GLY A 80 6.06 0.61 -2.14
C GLY A 80 6.88 1.82 -1.71
N SER A 81 6.82 2.91 -2.47
CA SER A 81 7.67 4.11 -2.29
C SER A 81 7.63 4.70 -0.86
N THR A 82 6.48 4.64 -0.17
CA THR A 82 6.37 5.14 1.22
C THR A 82 6.81 4.14 2.28
N ALA A 83 6.84 2.85 1.95
CA ALA A 83 7.14 1.78 2.90
C ALA A 83 8.59 1.26 2.77
N ASP A 84 9.35 1.70 1.76
CA ASP A 84 10.66 1.13 1.43
C ASP A 84 10.56 -0.40 1.19
N VAL A 85 9.41 -0.87 0.70
CA VAL A 85 9.12 -2.29 0.43
C VAL A 85 9.04 -2.48 -1.07
N PHE A 86 9.80 -3.43 -1.58
CA PHE A 86 9.75 -3.85 -2.98
C PHE A 86 9.49 -5.35 -3.04
N VAL A 87 8.60 -5.77 -3.92
CA VAL A 87 8.34 -7.18 -4.19
C VAL A 87 8.69 -7.44 -5.64
N LEU A 88 9.48 -8.47 -5.90
CA LEU A 88 9.73 -9.01 -7.23
C LEU A 88 9.06 -10.37 -7.32
N ARG A 89 8.34 -10.62 -8.42
CA ARG A 89 7.70 -11.90 -8.70
C ARG A 89 7.99 -12.34 -10.12
N PHE A 90 8.39 -13.60 -10.27
CA PHE A 90 8.59 -14.24 -11.57
C PHE A 90 7.89 -15.58 -11.62
N ARG A 91 7.38 -15.91 -12.81
CA ARG A 91 6.84 -17.24 -13.10
C ARG A 91 7.16 -17.63 -14.53
N ASP A 92 7.56 -18.87 -14.71
CA ASP A 92 7.63 -19.53 -16.02
C ASP A 92 7.28 -21.01 -15.85
N GLY A 93 6.04 -21.36 -16.23
CA GLY A 93 5.46 -22.67 -15.95
C GLY A 93 5.43 -22.98 -14.45
N ALA A 94 6.05 -24.11 -14.07
CA ALA A 94 6.14 -24.53 -12.67
C ALA A 94 7.19 -23.77 -11.84
N ARG A 95 8.10 -23.05 -12.50
CA ARG A 95 9.14 -22.28 -11.82
C ARG A 95 8.53 -20.97 -11.33
N ALA A 96 8.52 -20.76 -10.02
CA ALA A 96 8.06 -19.52 -9.39
C ALA A 96 9.16 -18.93 -8.51
N ARG A 97 9.18 -17.60 -8.40
CA ARG A 97 10.08 -16.85 -7.53
C ARG A 97 9.38 -15.63 -6.97
N GLU A 98 9.60 -15.43 -5.69
CA GLU A 98 9.25 -14.21 -5.00
C GLU A 98 10.44 -13.72 -4.19
N ARG A 99 10.73 -12.43 -4.28
CA ARG A 99 11.72 -11.78 -3.45
C ARG A 99 11.12 -10.50 -2.88
N VAL A 100 11.23 -10.35 -1.57
CA VAL A 100 10.76 -9.16 -0.85
C VAL A 100 11.96 -8.44 -0.28
N LEU A 101 12.08 -7.16 -0.63
CA LEU A 101 13.10 -6.24 -0.15
C LEU A 101 12.45 -5.24 0.81
N TYR A 102 13.11 -4.94 1.93
CA TYR A 102 12.71 -3.90 2.87
C TYR A 102 13.94 -3.06 3.26
N GLY A 103 13.89 -1.76 2.99
CA GLY A 103 15.02 -0.86 3.25
C GLY A 103 16.31 -1.28 2.53
N GLY A 104 16.17 -1.94 1.37
CA GLY A 104 17.28 -2.48 0.58
C GLY A 104 17.76 -3.86 1.00
N GLU A 105 17.32 -4.40 2.13
CA GLU A 105 17.69 -5.74 2.57
C GLU A 105 16.67 -6.77 2.10
N THR A 106 17.14 -7.96 1.74
CA THR A 106 16.23 -9.09 1.41
C THR A 106 15.65 -9.66 2.68
N VAL A 107 14.33 -9.57 2.83
CA VAL A 107 13.59 -10.09 3.99
C VAL A 107 12.86 -11.39 3.70
N SER A 108 12.43 -11.62 2.46
CA SER A 108 11.93 -12.91 1.98
C SER A 108 12.51 -13.25 0.62
N SER A 109 12.73 -14.54 0.37
CA SER A 109 13.34 -15.03 -0.87
C SER A 109 12.91 -16.48 -1.07
N ASP A 110 11.81 -16.66 -1.80
CA ASP A 110 11.21 -17.95 -2.12
C ASP A 110 11.49 -18.33 -3.58
N GLY A 111 11.79 -19.61 -3.85
CA GLY A 111 12.15 -20.10 -5.18
C GLY A 111 13.62 -19.88 -5.57
N GLU A 112 14.03 -20.52 -6.68
CA GLU A 112 15.42 -20.40 -7.19
C GLU A 112 15.65 -19.06 -7.88
N PRO A 113 16.74 -18.33 -7.56
CA PRO A 113 17.03 -17.03 -8.18
C PRO A 113 17.04 -17.05 -9.70
N TRP A 114 16.46 -16.02 -10.30
CA TRP A 114 16.56 -15.75 -11.73
C TRP A 114 17.89 -15.04 -12.05
N PRO A 115 18.52 -15.33 -13.20
CA PRO A 115 19.78 -14.67 -13.57
C PRO A 115 19.70 -13.14 -13.61
N VAL A 116 18.54 -12.59 -14.00
CA VAL A 116 18.30 -11.15 -14.07
C VAL A 116 18.30 -10.48 -12.69
N GLU A 117 18.11 -11.22 -11.59
CA GLU A 117 18.18 -10.66 -10.23
C GLU A 117 19.57 -10.14 -9.86
N ALA A 118 20.61 -10.45 -10.64
CA ALA A 118 21.97 -9.92 -10.42
C ALA A 118 22.03 -8.39 -10.50
N ALA A 119 21.07 -7.73 -11.18
CA ALA A 119 20.98 -6.27 -11.23
C ALA A 119 20.69 -5.63 -9.86
N LEU A 120 20.13 -6.39 -8.90
CA LEU A 120 19.93 -5.91 -7.52
C LEU A 120 21.23 -5.67 -6.77
N ASP A 121 22.32 -6.35 -7.17
CA ASP A 121 23.61 -6.25 -6.52
C ASP A 121 24.50 -5.16 -7.14
N THR A 122 24.07 -4.55 -8.25
CA THR A 122 24.83 -3.54 -9.01
C THR A 122 24.39 -2.11 -8.76
N GLU A 123 23.13 -1.89 -8.36
CA GLU A 123 22.56 -0.57 -8.16
C GLU A 123 22.71 -0.08 -6.71
N ASP A 124 23.02 1.21 -6.55
CA ASP A 124 23.17 1.85 -5.24
C ASP A 124 21.81 2.05 -4.54
N PHE A 125 20.73 2.11 -5.31
CA PHE A 125 19.36 2.28 -4.82
C PHE A 125 18.52 1.03 -5.09
N PRO A 126 17.83 0.46 -4.07
CA PRO A 126 17.02 -0.74 -4.24
C PRO A 126 15.88 -0.59 -5.27
N GLU A 127 15.29 0.60 -5.37
CA GLU A 127 14.24 0.90 -6.35
C GLU A 127 14.77 0.80 -7.78
N ASP A 128 15.92 1.42 -8.06
CA ASP A 128 16.58 1.38 -9.37
C ASP A 128 16.97 -0.06 -9.73
N GLY A 129 17.47 -0.84 -8.75
CA GLY A 129 17.75 -2.26 -8.92
C GLY A 129 16.51 -3.06 -9.31
N VAL A 130 15.37 -2.86 -8.64
CA VAL A 130 14.10 -3.53 -8.95
C VAL A 130 13.59 -3.17 -10.35
N LEU A 131 13.69 -1.90 -10.73
CA LEU A 131 13.33 -1.43 -12.06
C LEU A 131 14.28 -2.00 -13.14
N ALA A 132 15.57 -2.09 -12.86
CA ALA A 132 16.55 -2.72 -13.75
C ALA A 132 16.25 -4.21 -13.96
N VAL A 133 15.91 -4.95 -12.89
CA VAL A 133 15.47 -6.35 -13.02
C VAL A 133 14.21 -6.45 -13.89
N LEU A 134 13.22 -5.59 -13.69
CA LEU A 134 12.01 -5.57 -14.52
C LEU A 134 12.31 -5.25 -15.99
N HIS A 135 13.25 -4.33 -16.23
CA HIS A 135 13.71 -4.01 -17.57
C HIS A 135 14.34 -5.22 -18.24
N ASP A 136 15.26 -5.90 -17.57
CA ASP A 136 15.96 -7.05 -18.12
C ASP A 136 15.04 -8.26 -18.32
N ALA A 137 14.11 -8.48 -17.39
CA ALA A 137 13.17 -9.61 -17.45
C ALA A 137 12.05 -9.40 -18.47
N ALA A 138 11.51 -8.18 -18.55
CA ALA A 138 10.24 -7.91 -19.18
C ALA A 138 10.26 -6.76 -20.20
N GLY A 139 11.39 -6.06 -20.33
CA GLY A 139 11.54 -4.93 -21.24
C GLY A 139 10.83 -3.66 -20.79
N ILE A 140 10.29 -3.61 -19.57
CA ILE A 140 9.60 -2.43 -19.02
C ILE A 140 10.65 -1.38 -18.64
N ARG A 141 10.50 -0.15 -19.15
CA ARG A 141 11.33 1.01 -18.79
C ARG A 141 10.38 2.11 -18.37
N LEU A 142 10.62 2.78 -17.24
CA LEU A 142 9.85 3.95 -16.81
C LEU A 142 10.56 5.23 -17.31
N ASP A 143 10.58 5.42 -18.63
CA ASP A 143 11.15 6.59 -19.29
C ASP A 143 10.07 7.42 -20.01
N ASP A 144 10.45 8.44 -20.79
CA ASP A 144 9.49 9.30 -21.50
C ASP A 144 8.52 8.50 -22.39
N ALA A 145 8.97 7.36 -22.94
CA ALA A 145 8.11 6.50 -23.75
C ALA A 145 7.05 5.78 -22.91
N TRP A 146 7.32 5.51 -21.63
CA TRP A 146 6.32 5.01 -20.69
C TRP A 146 5.30 6.09 -20.33
N ALA A 147 5.77 7.29 -20.03
CA ALA A 147 4.90 8.42 -19.70
C ALA A 147 3.91 8.72 -20.83
N GLU A 148 4.29 8.49 -22.09
CA GLU A 148 3.43 8.66 -23.27
C GLU A 148 2.69 7.38 -23.69
N LEU A 149 2.97 6.23 -23.08
CA LEU A 149 2.33 4.96 -23.42
C LEU A 149 0.84 5.05 -23.07
N GLU A 150 -0.02 4.78 -24.06
CA GLU A 150 -1.46 4.70 -23.85
C GLU A 150 -1.84 3.31 -23.33
N LEU A 151 -2.45 3.25 -22.14
CA LEU A 151 -2.97 2.03 -21.53
C LEU A 151 -4.49 2.09 -21.40
N GLN A 152 -5.13 0.95 -21.61
CA GLN A 152 -6.57 0.78 -21.46
C GLN A 152 -6.90 0.38 -20.04
N GLU A 153 -7.83 1.09 -19.41
CA GLU A 153 -8.39 0.66 -18.13
C GLU A 153 -9.14 -0.67 -18.31
N LEU A 154 -8.93 -1.58 -17.36
CA LEU A 154 -9.58 -2.89 -17.32
C LEU A 154 -10.68 -2.91 -16.27
N ASP A 155 -11.76 -3.60 -16.59
CA ASP A 155 -12.75 -4.06 -15.63
C ASP A 155 -12.24 -5.34 -14.98
N TRP A 156 -11.37 -5.19 -13.98
CA TRP A 156 -10.75 -6.30 -13.25
C TRP A 156 -10.81 -6.03 -11.75
N VAL A 157 -11.68 -6.77 -11.06
CA VAL A 157 -11.88 -6.65 -9.60
C VAL A 157 -10.67 -7.24 -8.86
N LEU A 158 -10.07 -6.44 -7.97
CA LEU A 158 -8.94 -6.88 -7.17
C LEU A 158 -9.40 -7.56 -5.87
N PRO A 159 -8.71 -8.61 -5.37
CA PRO A 159 -9.11 -9.35 -4.18
C PRO A 159 -9.30 -8.44 -2.96
N GLY A 160 -10.46 -8.54 -2.31
CA GLY A 160 -10.80 -7.73 -1.13
C GLY A 160 -11.46 -6.38 -1.46
N GLU A 161 -11.70 -6.07 -2.72
CA GLU A 161 -12.81 -5.20 -3.14
C GLU A 161 -14.09 -6.03 -3.07
N GLU A 162 -14.63 -6.23 -1.86
CA GLU A 162 -16.04 -6.61 -1.78
C GLU A 162 -16.84 -5.42 -2.32
N ASP A 163 -17.60 -5.64 -3.39
CA ASP A 163 -18.63 -4.70 -3.81
C ASP A 163 -19.42 -4.30 -2.56
N GLY A 164 -19.36 -3.01 -2.21
CA GLY A 164 -20.40 -2.42 -1.35
C GLY A 164 -21.77 -2.80 -1.93
N PRO A 165 -22.82 -2.92 -1.09
CA PRO A 165 -24.07 -3.57 -1.48
C PRO A 165 -24.51 -3.10 -2.86
N ALA A 166 -24.45 -4.01 -3.83
CA ALA A 166 -24.79 -3.74 -5.22
C ALA A 166 -26.15 -3.03 -5.26
N GLU A 167 -26.20 -1.86 -5.88
CA GLU A 167 -27.48 -1.35 -6.37
C GLU A 167 -28.05 -2.42 -7.29
N ASP A 168 -29.29 -2.85 -7.00
CA ASP A 168 -29.99 -3.96 -7.64
C ASP A 168 -29.68 -4.07 -9.15
N PRO A 169 -29.10 -5.18 -9.63
CA PRO A 169 -29.08 -5.43 -11.06
C PRO A 169 -30.52 -5.68 -11.53
N PRO A 170 -30.93 -5.17 -12.71
CA PRO A 170 -32.27 -5.41 -13.25
C PRO A 170 -32.47 -6.91 -13.47
N ASP A 171 -33.60 -7.43 -12.98
CA ASP A 171 -34.11 -8.80 -13.10
C ASP A 171 -33.54 -9.60 -14.29
N VAL A 172 -32.50 -10.40 -14.03
CA VAL A 172 -32.09 -11.49 -14.92
C VAL A 172 -32.62 -12.79 -14.32
N VAL A 173 -33.58 -13.38 -15.03
CA VAL A 173 -34.18 -14.68 -14.70
C VAL A 173 -33.09 -15.76 -14.69
N PRO A 174 -32.97 -16.59 -13.62
CA PRO A 174 -31.95 -17.63 -13.58
C PRO A 174 -32.33 -18.77 -14.53
N VAL A 175 -31.49 -18.99 -15.55
CA VAL A 175 -31.47 -20.25 -16.28
C VAL A 175 -30.56 -21.20 -15.51
N GLY A 176 -31.15 -22.28 -14.99
CA GLY A 176 -30.46 -23.25 -14.16
C GLY A 176 -29.33 -23.98 -14.88
N GLY A 177 -28.29 -24.30 -14.12
CA GLY A 177 -27.21 -25.20 -14.52
C GLY A 177 -26.26 -25.42 -13.35
N GLY A 178 -26.38 -26.57 -12.68
CA GLY A 178 -25.58 -26.92 -11.51
C GLY A 178 -24.09 -27.10 -11.81
N GLY A 179 -23.27 -26.64 -10.88
CA GLY A 179 -21.84 -26.87 -10.80
C GLY A 179 -21.39 -26.45 -9.40
N THR A 180 -20.69 -27.33 -8.72
CA THR A 180 -20.31 -27.26 -7.30
C THR A 180 -19.47 -26.02 -6.95
N ASP A 181 -19.86 -25.33 -5.87
CA ASP A 181 -19.04 -24.33 -5.16
C ASP A 181 -17.76 -24.97 -4.60
N ASP A 182 -16.73 -25.10 -5.44
CA ASP A 182 -15.35 -25.21 -4.97
C ASP A 182 -14.76 -23.79 -4.96
N VAL A 183 -15.05 -23.07 -3.87
CA VAL A 183 -14.27 -21.89 -3.49
C VAL A 183 -12.84 -22.38 -3.23
N VAL A 184 -11.93 -22.10 -4.17
CA VAL A 184 -10.50 -22.32 -3.99
C VAL A 184 -10.05 -21.53 -2.76
N ARG A 185 -9.92 -22.23 -1.63
CA ARG A 185 -9.32 -21.65 -0.43
C ARG A 185 -7.81 -21.55 -0.66
N PRO A 186 -7.18 -20.39 -0.44
CA PRO A 186 -5.73 -20.29 -0.46
C PRO A 186 -5.14 -21.28 0.54
N ASP A 187 -4.12 -22.01 0.09
CA ASP A 187 -3.44 -23.08 0.81
C ASP A 187 -2.97 -22.59 2.20
N GLU A 188 -3.43 -23.26 3.27
CA GLU A 188 -3.11 -22.97 4.68
C GLU A 188 -1.61 -23.12 4.99
N GLY A 189 -0.82 -23.67 4.06
CA GLY A 189 0.64 -23.72 4.12
C GLY A 189 1.36 -22.47 3.62
N SER A 190 0.70 -21.58 2.87
CA SER A 190 1.28 -20.31 2.43
C SER A 190 1.22 -19.31 3.58
N ARG A 191 2.37 -18.84 4.06
CA ARG A 191 2.44 -17.72 5.03
C ARG A 191 2.15 -16.40 4.31
N PHE A 192 1.03 -16.32 3.61
CA PHE A 192 0.60 -15.13 2.91
C PHE A 192 0.31 -14.03 3.93
N VAL A 193 1.02 -12.91 3.81
CA VAL A 193 0.72 -11.71 4.58
C VAL A 193 0.19 -10.66 3.63
N PRO A 194 -1.10 -10.33 3.68
CA PRO A 194 -1.63 -9.30 2.82
C PRO A 194 -0.96 -7.96 3.16
N ILE A 195 -0.23 -7.39 2.19
CA ILE A 195 0.46 -6.09 2.30
C ILE A 195 -0.55 -4.92 2.17
N GLY A 196 -1.64 -5.10 1.44
CA GLY A 196 -2.70 -4.10 1.24
C GLY A 196 -3.30 -3.52 2.54
N PRO A 197 -3.61 -4.33 3.57
CA PRO A 197 -4.00 -3.85 4.90
C PRO A 197 -2.94 -2.97 5.59
N VAL A 198 -1.65 -3.16 5.32
CA VAL A 198 -0.58 -2.32 5.89
C VAL A 198 -0.54 -0.98 5.16
N ALA A 199 -0.56 -1.00 3.82
CA ALA A 199 -0.60 0.19 2.98
C ALA A 199 -1.80 1.11 3.26
N SER A 200 -3.01 0.55 3.29
CA SER A 200 -4.24 1.29 3.62
C SER A 200 -4.19 1.90 5.03
N SER A 201 -3.69 1.15 6.03
CA SER A 201 -3.53 1.70 7.38
C SER A 201 -2.45 2.77 7.49
N SER A 202 -1.40 2.71 6.69
CA SER A 202 -0.38 3.77 6.60
C SER A 202 -1.01 5.09 6.15
N ARG A 203 -1.80 5.09 5.07
CA ARG A 203 -2.52 6.29 4.58
C ARG A 203 -3.44 6.87 5.66
N VAL A 204 -4.22 6.03 6.34
CA VAL A 204 -5.15 6.46 7.40
C VAL A 204 -4.39 7.08 8.59
N VAL A 205 -3.26 6.50 9.01
CA VAL A 205 -2.43 7.04 10.09
C VAL A 205 -1.77 8.35 9.67
N ALA A 206 -1.27 8.46 8.43
CA ALA A 206 -0.69 9.70 7.92
C ALA A 206 -1.71 10.85 7.89
N VAL A 207 -2.93 10.58 7.41
CA VAL A 207 -4.03 11.57 7.43
C VAL A 207 -4.36 11.97 8.87
N ALA A 208 -4.48 11.01 9.78
CA ALA A 208 -4.74 11.30 11.19
C ALA A 208 -3.62 12.20 11.76
N LEU A 209 -2.35 11.82 11.61
CA LEU A 209 -1.21 12.63 12.09
C LEU A 209 -1.20 14.05 11.52
N ALA A 210 -1.52 14.22 10.23
CA ALA A 210 -1.61 15.53 9.60
C ALA A 210 -2.71 16.40 10.22
N VAL A 211 -3.87 15.80 10.50
CA VAL A 211 -4.96 16.48 11.24
C VAL A 211 -4.50 16.87 12.65
N GLY A 212 -3.80 15.99 13.35
CA GLY A 212 -3.24 16.28 14.68
C GLY A 212 -2.27 17.44 14.66
N LEU A 213 -1.37 17.49 13.69
CA LEU A 213 -0.43 18.59 13.51
C LEU A 213 -1.18 19.92 13.28
N ALA A 214 -2.22 19.91 12.45
CA ALA A 214 -3.05 21.10 12.21
C ALA A 214 -3.79 21.57 13.49
N VAL A 215 -4.30 20.64 14.29
CA VAL A 215 -4.93 20.93 15.59
C VAL A 215 -3.92 21.59 16.54
N GLU A 216 -2.69 21.07 16.62
CA GLU A 216 -1.65 21.63 17.49
C GLU A 216 -1.23 23.04 17.05
N VAL A 217 -1.09 23.29 15.75
CA VAL A 217 -0.84 24.65 15.23
C VAL A 217 -1.99 25.59 15.61
N LEU A 218 -3.24 25.14 15.50
CA LEU A 218 -4.40 25.94 15.88
C LEU A 218 -4.41 26.25 17.39
N LEU A 219 -4.10 25.27 18.24
CA LEU A 219 -3.98 25.47 19.69
C LEU A 219 -2.85 26.46 20.02
N ALA A 220 -1.69 26.35 19.38
CA ALA A 220 -0.59 27.29 19.57
C ALA A 220 -0.98 28.72 19.16
N LEU A 221 -1.70 28.88 18.04
CA LEU A 221 -2.24 30.17 17.61
C LEU A 221 -3.26 30.73 18.59
N LEU A 222 -4.14 29.89 19.15
CA LEU A 222 -5.10 30.30 20.18
C LEU A 222 -4.37 30.78 21.45
N VAL A 223 -3.35 30.06 21.93
CA VAL A 223 -2.54 30.49 23.07
C VAL A 223 -1.82 31.82 22.78
N ALA A 224 -1.36 32.03 21.55
CA ALA A 224 -0.68 33.28 21.18
C ALA A 224 -1.64 34.48 21.05
N THR A 225 -2.92 34.23 20.78
CA THR A 225 -3.93 35.27 20.49
C THR A 225 -4.93 35.47 21.63
N THR A 226 -4.93 34.59 22.63
CA THR A 226 -5.86 34.61 23.78
C THR A 226 -5.11 34.27 25.07
N ASP A 227 -5.65 34.65 26.24
CA ASP A 227 -5.07 34.29 27.55
C ASP A 227 -5.37 32.82 27.98
N LEU A 228 -5.68 31.94 27.03
CA LEU A 228 -6.00 30.54 27.31
C LEU A 228 -4.74 29.68 27.44
N THR A 229 -4.77 28.71 28.35
CA THR A 229 -3.71 27.71 28.53
C THR A 229 -4.26 26.31 28.37
N PHE A 230 -3.66 25.50 27.49
CA PHE A 230 -4.10 24.12 27.20
C PHE A 230 -3.20 23.05 27.85
N GLY A 231 -2.54 23.40 28.95
CA GLY A 231 -1.53 22.57 29.62
C GLY A 231 -0.09 23.04 29.36
N PRO A 232 0.92 22.26 29.80
CA PRO A 232 2.32 22.64 29.62
C PRO A 232 2.70 22.66 28.13
N PRO A 233 3.51 23.64 27.67
CA PRO A 233 3.85 23.78 26.25
C PRO A 233 4.78 22.67 25.72
N VAL A 234 5.51 22.00 26.61
CA VAL A 234 6.54 21.01 26.24
C VAL A 234 5.93 19.77 25.55
N PRO A 235 4.88 19.11 26.08
CA PRO A 235 4.20 18.00 25.39
C PRO A 235 3.67 18.34 24.00
N HIS A 236 3.08 19.53 23.81
CA HIS A 236 2.56 19.98 22.52
C HIS A 236 3.68 20.18 21.49
N ALA A 237 4.76 20.85 21.89
CA ALA A 237 5.93 21.05 21.04
C ALA A 237 6.61 19.73 20.66
N LEU A 238 6.70 18.80 21.61
CA LEU A 238 7.31 17.49 21.40
C LEU A 238 6.50 16.67 20.39
N PHE A 239 5.19 16.57 20.57
CA PHE A 239 4.32 15.87 19.63
C PHE A 239 4.35 16.49 18.24
N LEU A 240 4.36 17.82 18.13
CA LEU A 240 4.46 18.51 16.84
C LEU A 240 5.76 18.16 16.11
N ALA A 241 6.88 18.07 16.85
CA ALA A 241 8.16 17.67 16.29
C ALA A 241 8.16 16.19 15.83
N ILE A 242 7.62 15.26 16.64
CA ILE A 242 7.64 13.83 16.32
C ILE A 242 6.61 13.47 15.25
N ALA A 243 5.39 14.00 15.32
CA ALA A 243 4.38 13.79 14.29
C ALA A 243 4.86 14.39 12.95
N GLY A 244 5.46 15.58 12.98
CA GLY A 244 6.08 16.21 11.81
C GLY A 244 7.21 15.36 11.24
N PHE A 245 8.14 14.89 12.09
CA PHE A 245 9.23 14.01 11.67
C PHE A 245 8.69 12.69 11.07
N THR A 246 7.69 12.08 11.70
CA THR A 246 7.06 10.83 11.23
C THR A 246 6.41 11.02 9.86
N LEU A 247 5.76 12.16 9.61
CA LEU A 247 5.18 12.51 8.32
C LEU A 247 6.23 12.80 7.25
N VAL A 248 7.27 13.58 7.59
CA VAL A 248 8.31 14.01 6.63
C VAL A 248 9.26 12.88 6.27
N ALA A 249 9.66 12.07 7.25
CA ALA A 249 10.58 10.96 7.02
C ALA A 249 9.94 9.82 6.23
N GLY A 250 8.60 9.78 6.08
CA GLY A 250 7.84 8.72 5.40
C GLY A 250 7.93 7.34 6.06
N ARG A 251 8.87 7.16 6.99
CA ARG A 251 9.19 5.89 7.63
C ARG A 251 8.27 5.66 8.83
N LEU A 252 7.17 4.96 8.60
CA LEU A 252 6.33 4.37 9.66
C LEU A 252 7.02 3.14 10.28
N ASN A 253 8.27 3.32 10.70
CA ASN A 253 9.04 2.33 11.43
C ASN A 253 8.32 2.02 12.77
N PRO A 254 8.36 0.77 13.27
CA PRO A 254 7.68 0.37 14.50
C PRO A 254 8.05 1.21 15.73
N GLY A 255 9.33 1.55 15.90
CA GLY A 255 9.82 2.42 16.96
C GLY A 255 9.25 3.84 16.88
N ALA A 256 9.21 4.45 15.70
CA ALA A 256 8.60 5.76 15.50
C ALA A 256 7.09 5.74 15.82
N LEU A 257 6.38 4.68 15.43
CA LEU A 257 4.96 4.47 15.76
C LEU A 257 4.74 4.31 17.27
N VAL A 258 5.60 3.55 17.96
CA VAL A 258 5.53 3.39 19.43
C VAL A 258 5.73 4.73 20.12
N VAL A 259 6.75 5.51 19.73
CA VAL A 259 7.02 6.83 20.32
C VAL A 259 5.83 7.77 20.09
N THR A 260 5.32 7.82 18.86
CA THR A 260 4.14 8.65 18.51
C THR A 260 2.90 8.27 19.33
N ALA A 261 2.66 6.96 19.55
CA ALA A 261 1.56 6.50 20.40
C ALA A 261 1.75 6.90 21.87
N LEU A 262 2.97 6.79 22.40
CA LEU A 262 3.28 7.19 23.77
C LEU A 262 3.08 8.69 23.98
N GLU A 263 3.47 9.52 23.02
CA GLU A 263 3.29 10.96 23.10
C GLU A 263 1.83 11.39 23.00
N ALA A 264 1.04 10.75 22.13
CA ALA A 264 -0.40 10.98 22.09
C ALA A 264 -1.07 10.67 23.44
N LEU A 265 -0.59 9.64 24.16
CA LEU A 265 -1.06 9.33 25.52
C LEU A 265 -0.61 10.37 26.56
N VAL A 266 0.62 10.90 26.45
CA VAL A 266 1.10 11.98 27.32
C VAL A 266 0.28 13.26 27.12
N LEU A 267 0.01 13.62 25.87
CA LEU A 267 -0.89 14.73 25.52
C LEU A 267 -2.31 14.51 26.02
N LEU A 268 -2.82 13.29 25.92
CA LEU A 268 -4.14 12.98 26.46
C LEU A 268 -4.17 13.21 27.97
N ALA A 269 -3.12 12.80 28.69
CA ALA A 269 -3.01 13.05 30.12
C ALA A 269 -2.94 14.56 30.44
N THR A 270 -2.23 15.37 29.65
CA THR A 270 -2.15 16.83 29.87
C THR A 270 -3.50 17.50 29.64
N VAL A 271 -4.23 17.10 28.60
CA VAL A 271 -5.60 17.57 28.31
C VAL A 271 -6.56 17.21 29.44
N LEU A 272 -6.49 15.99 29.99
CA LEU A 272 -7.32 15.58 31.12
C LEU A 272 -7.01 16.38 32.40
N VAL A 273 -5.74 16.70 32.65
CA VAL A 273 -5.34 17.56 33.78
C VAL A 273 -5.87 18.98 33.61
N ALA A 274 -5.73 19.58 32.42
CA ALA A 274 -6.27 20.90 32.12
C ALA A 274 -7.81 20.94 32.28
N LEU A 275 -8.49 19.87 31.87
CA LEU A 275 -9.94 19.71 32.02
C LEU A 275 -10.34 19.65 33.49
N ALA A 276 -9.63 18.86 34.29
CA ALA A 276 -9.88 18.73 35.73
C ALA A 276 -9.64 20.05 36.49
N ARG A 277 -8.76 20.91 35.99
CA ARG A 277 -8.45 22.22 36.58
C ARG A 277 -9.31 23.36 36.05
N GLY A 278 -10.11 23.14 35.01
CA GLY A 278 -10.94 24.18 34.39
C GLY A 278 -10.13 25.29 33.71
N GLU A 279 -8.92 24.98 33.25
CA GLU A 279 -7.98 25.95 32.67
C GLU A 279 -8.35 26.39 31.24
N ALA A 280 -9.25 25.66 30.57
CA ALA A 280 -9.72 25.95 29.21
C ALA A 280 -11.18 25.47 28.99
N PRO A 281 -11.84 25.90 27.89
CA PRO A 281 -13.20 25.47 27.58
C PRO A 281 -13.30 23.94 27.46
N ALA A 282 -14.15 23.33 28.31
CA ALA A 282 -14.29 21.88 28.39
C ALA A 282 -14.62 21.22 27.04
N VAL A 283 -15.39 21.89 26.18
CA VAL A 283 -15.74 21.39 24.84
C VAL A 283 -14.51 21.21 23.96
N VAL A 284 -13.56 22.16 24.00
CA VAL A 284 -12.32 22.10 23.21
C VAL A 284 -11.42 20.97 23.71
N LEU A 285 -11.24 20.87 25.03
CA LEU A 285 -10.43 19.82 25.65
C LEU A 285 -11.00 18.42 25.42
N LEU A 286 -12.32 18.26 25.48
CA LEU A 286 -12.97 16.98 25.17
C LEU A 286 -12.81 16.58 23.69
N ALA A 287 -12.89 17.54 22.77
CA ALA A 287 -12.68 17.28 21.34
C ALA A 287 -11.23 16.85 21.05
N VAL A 288 -10.24 17.54 21.64
CA VAL A 288 -8.82 17.18 21.52
C VAL A 288 -8.56 15.82 22.17
N GLY A 289 -9.11 15.56 23.35
CA GLY A 289 -8.99 14.27 24.03
C GLY A 289 -9.57 13.12 23.21
N ALA A 290 -10.76 13.29 22.63
CA ALA A 290 -11.37 12.29 21.75
C ALA A 290 -10.51 12.02 20.52
N TYR A 291 -9.97 13.06 19.89
CA TYR A 291 -9.06 12.94 18.76
C TYR A 291 -7.79 12.16 19.12
N LEU A 292 -7.15 12.46 20.25
CA LEU A 292 -5.93 11.76 20.70
C LEU A 292 -6.18 10.26 20.97
N VAL A 293 -7.36 9.91 21.51
CA VAL A 293 -7.76 8.50 21.69
C VAL A 293 -7.89 7.80 20.34
N VAL A 294 -8.54 8.44 19.35
CA VAL A 294 -8.67 7.90 17.99
C VAL A 294 -7.29 7.73 17.34
N LEU A 295 -6.43 8.75 17.42
CA LEU A 295 -5.07 8.71 16.89
C LEU A 295 -4.26 7.56 17.49
N ALA A 296 -4.23 7.45 18.83
CA ALA A 296 -3.53 6.37 19.51
C ALA A 296 -4.06 4.99 19.08
N GLY A 297 -5.38 4.84 18.95
CA GLY A 297 -6.01 3.62 18.44
C GLY A 297 -5.57 3.26 17.02
N LEU A 298 -5.54 4.24 16.12
CA LEU A 298 -5.09 4.07 14.73
C LEU A 298 -3.61 3.69 14.65
N VAL A 299 -2.75 4.40 15.39
CA VAL A 299 -1.30 4.12 15.45
C VAL A 299 -1.03 2.73 16.01
N VAL A 300 -1.68 2.33 17.11
CA VAL A 300 -1.53 0.99 17.69
C VAL A 300 -2.05 -0.09 16.72
N ARG A 301 -3.16 0.15 16.03
CA ARG A 301 -3.69 -0.78 15.04
C ARG A 301 -2.71 -0.95 13.88
N HIS A 302 -2.15 0.14 13.36
CA HIS A 302 -1.15 0.09 12.30
C HIS A 302 0.14 -0.60 12.75
N LEU A 303 0.64 -0.27 13.95
CA LEU A 303 1.79 -0.94 14.56
C LEU A 303 1.58 -2.46 14.66
N ARG A 304 0.40 -2.91 15.10
CA ARG A 304 0.09 -4.35 15.15
C ARG A 304 0.15 -5.01 13.77
N ARG A 305 -0.30 -4.31 12.73
CA ARG A 305 -0.24 -4.79 11.33
C ARG A 305 1.21 -4.85 10.84
N VAL A 306 2.00 -3.82 11.11
CA VAL A 306 3.44 -3.79 10.78
C VAL A 306 4.19 -4.90 11.52
N LEU A 307 3.96 -5.08 12.83
CA LEU A 307 4.58 -6.15 13.62
C LEU A 307 4.13 -7.55 13.21
N ALA A 308 2.88 -7.71 12.74
CA ALA A 308 2.40 -8.97 12.20
C ALA A 308 3.09 -9.29 10.88
N LEU A 309 3.25 -8.28 10.01
CA LEU A 309 4.01 -8.37 8.77
C LEU A 309 5.47 -8.73 9.04
N GLN A 310 6.16 -8.01 9.91
CA GLN A 310 7.55 -8.31 10.26
C GLN A 310 7.74 -9.73 10.82
N ARG A 311 6.85 -10.17 11.72
CA ARG A 311 6.89 -11.54 12.28
C ARG A 311 6.71 -12.61 11.20
N ALA A 312 5.81 -12.38 10.27
CA ALA A 312 5.55 -13.33 9.21
C ALA A 312 6.64 -13.33 8.13
N LEU A 313 7.31 -12.18 7.93
CA LEU A 313 8.51 -12.06 7.09
C LEU A 313 9.80 -12.54 7.77
N GLY A 314 9.76 -12.94 9.05
CA GLY A 314 10.96 -13.39 9.78
C GLY A 314 12.02 -12.31 10.02
N ALA A 315 11.68 -11.03 9.82
CA ALA A 315 12.59 -9.91 10.02
C ALA A 315 12.89 -9.72 11.52
N PRO A 316 14.15 -9.41 11.91
CA PRO A 316 14.47 -9.08 13.29
C PRO A 316 13.68 -7.84 13.72
N LEU A 317 13.12 -7.90 14.94
CA LEU A 317 12.50 -6.73 15.58
C LEU A 317 13.60 -5.73 15.91
N GLY A 318 13.78 -4.73 15.03
CA GLY A 318 14.64 -3.57 15.25
C GLY A 318 14.10 -2.61 16.30
#